data_AF-A0A520DX00-F1
#
_entry.id   AF-A0A520DX00-F1
#
_cell.length_a   1.000
_cell.length_b   1.000
_cell.length_c   1.000
_cell.angle_alpha   90.00
_cell.angle_beta   90.00
_cell.angle_gamma   90.00
#
_symmetry.space_group_name_H-M   'P 1'
#
loop_
_entity.id
_entity.type
_entity.pdbx_description
1 polymer ?
#
loop_
_entity_poly.entity_id
_entity_poly.type
_entity_poly.pdbx_seq_one_letter_code
_entity_poly.pdbx_strand_id
1 'polypeptide(L)'
;MKIAFHGAARNVTGSKHLITLNNGTQILLDCGMFQGMGQETDELNDSFGFDASKVDILVLSHAHIDHSGLIPRLIAQGFKGVIFGTQATKELSKILLLDSAKIQAGDLKYTNKKRQQRGQPLEKALYEEDDVLQAMEYFVAVDYHNPTRLTDDVTLEFIDAGHIIGSASVHLTINEDGKKTQLSFSGDVGQYGDLLLRSPQEFPQADYILLESTYGDKLHKDAQPTEEAFLKVILDTCVQKKGKVIIPAFSVGRTQELLYILNNLELEGKLPDVSKNLNPQVIISKYLADRLHLKVGNKFNTYFMKADNNQLPNLRVFEITGIYNSGFQEFDATYIIGDIRHIQQHSRR
;
A
#
# COMPACT_ATOMS: atom_id res chain seq x y z
N MET A 1 13.59 -29.14 -1.76
CA MET A 1 13.23 -27.74 -1.48
C MET A 1 14.40 -26.91 -0.95
N LYS A 2 14.63 -25.71 -1.52
CA LYS A 2 15.54 -24.66 -1.06
C LYS A 2 14.78 -23.33 -0.96
N ILE A 3 15.06 -22.52 0.07
CA ILE A 3 14.46 -21.19 0.27
C ILE A 3 15.57 -20.14 0.20
N ALA A 4 15.39 -19.10 -0.62
CA ALA A 4 16.29 -17.98 -0.75
C ALA A 4 15.57 -16.66 -0.44
N PHE A 5 16.20 -15.82 0.38
CA PHE A 5 15.66 -14.53 0.83
C PHE A 5 16.30 -13.41 -0.01
N HIS A 6 15.50 -12.76 -0.84
CA HIS A 6 15.94 -11.70 -1.77
C HIS A 6 15.46 -10.30 -1.35
N GLY A 7 14.69 -10.20 -0.27
CA GLY A 7 14.28 -8.94 0.34
C GLY A 7 13.53 -9.17 1.65
N ALA A 8 13.17 -8.08 2.34
CA ALA A 8 12.56 -8.08 3.68
C ALA A 8 13.29 -8.94 4.74
N ALA A 9 14.61 -9.14 4.58
CA ALA A 9 15.44 -9.87 5.53
C ALA A 9 16.42 -8.90 6.21
N ARG A 10 16.14 -8.58 7.49
CA ARG A 10 16.78 -7.48 8.27
C ARG A 10 16.37 -6.07 7.85
N ASN A 11 15.29 -5.96 7.08
CA ASN A 11 14.67 -4.72 6.62
C ASN A 11 13.17 -4.97 6.43
N VAL A 12 12.36 -3.92 6.43
CA VAL A 12 10.88 -4.04 6.38
C VAL A 12 10.39 -4.25 4.95
N THR A 13 10.83 -3.41 4.02
CA THR A 13 10.24 -3.37 2.68
C THR A 13 10.90 -4.33 1.70
N GLY A 14 10.21 -4.61 0.59
CA GLY A 14 10.75 -5.31 -0.56
C GLY A 14 10.65 -6.83 -0.43
N SER A 15 9.58 -7.35 0.19
CA SER A 15 9.36 -8.79 0.40
C SER A 15 9.51 -9.58 -0.90
N LYS A 16 10.48 -10.51 -0.91
CA LYS A 16 10.81 -11.39 -2.05
C LYS A 16 11.47 -12.67 -1.52
N HIS A 17 10.76 -13.79 -1.57
CA HIS A 17 11.26 -15.08 -1.09
C HIS A 17 11.10 -16.15 -2.15
N LEU A 18 12.21 -16.72 -2.63
CA LEU A 18 12.19 -17.69 -3.72
C LEU A 18 12.33 -19.11 -3.16
N ILE A 19 11.32 -19.94 -3.42
CA ILE A 19 11.32 -21.37 -3.14
C ILE A 19 11.70 -22.10 -4.43
N THR A 20 12.68 -22.99 -4.36
CA THR A 20 13.09 -23.85 -5.48
C THR A 20 12.92 -25.32 -5.09
N LEU A 21 12.16 -26.05 -5.89
CA LEU A 21 11.95 -27.50 -5.73
C LEU A 21 13.04 -28.31 -6.43
N ASN A 22 13.16 -29.58 -6.05
CA ASN A 22 14.13 -30.54 -6.59
C ASN A 22 13.89 -30.79 -8.10
N ASN A 23 12.63 -30.72 -8.55
CA ASN A 23 12.26 -30.84 -9.95
C ASN A 23 12.55 -29.57 -10.78
N GLY A 24 13.06 -28.51 -10.16
CA GLY A 24 13.40 -27.25 -10.80
C GLY A 24 12.33 -26.16 -10.70
N THR A 25 11.10 -26.49 -10.25
CA THR A 25 10.01 -25.51 -10.11
C THR A 25 10.39 -24.38 -9.16
N GLN A 26 10.14 -23.13 -9.55
CA GLN A 26 10.40 -21.94 -8.77
C GLN A 26 9.11 -21.19 -8.41
N ILE A 27 8.90 -21.02 -7.11
CA ILE A 27 7.76 -20.29 -6.54
C ILE A 27 8.29 -19.07 -5.81
N LEU A 28 7.92 -17.89 -6.28
CA LEU A 28 8.22 -16.63 -5.63
C LEU A 28 7.06 -16.27 -4.69
N LEU A 29 7.37 -15.97 -3.43
CA LEU A 29 6.43 -15.40 -2.47
C LEU A 29 6.70 -13.90 -2.38
N ASP A 30 5.68 -13.12 -2.74
CA ASP A 30 5.72 -11.67 -2.92
C ASP A 30 6.78 -11.16 -3.93
N CYS A 31 6.51 -9.99 -4.52
CA CYS A 31 7.45 -9.27 -5.36
C CYS A 31 7.42 -7.77 -5.04
N GLY A 32 7.93 -7.45 -3.86
CA GLY A 32 7.88 -6.14 -3.25
C GLY A 32 8.93 -5.16 -3.71
N MET A 33 8.56 -3.87 -3.74
CA MET A 33 9.47 -2.74 -3.93
C MET A 33 10.14 -2.36 -2.61
N PHE A 34 11.45 -2.12 -2.64
CA PHE A 34 12.15 -1.50 -1.51
C PHE A 34 11.80 -0.02 -1.44
N GLN A 35 11.62 0.51 -0.23
CA GLN A 35 11.36 1.93 0.01
C GLN A 35 12.19 2.44 1.19
N GLY A 36 12.54 3.73 1.18
CA GLY A 36 13.11 4.41 2.34
C GLY A 36 14.61 4.23 2.59
N MET A 37 15.38 3.61 1.68
CA MET A 37 16.83 3.41 1.83
C MET A 37 17.70 4.37 0.98
N GLY A 38 17.11 5.42 0.41
CA GLY A 38 17.84 6.40 -0.40
C GLY A 38 18.36 5.79 -1.71
N GLN A 39 19.59 6.11 -2.12
CA GLN A 39 20.16 5.64 -3.40
C GLN A 39 20.31 4.12 -3.50
N GLU A 40 20.43 3.41 -2.37
CA GLU A 40 20.50 1.94 -2.35
C GLU A 40 19.18 1.29 -2.82
N THR A 41 18.07 2.03 -2.71
CA THR A 41 16.75 1.56 -3.14
C THR A 41 16.69 1.30 -4.66
N ASP A 42 17.40 2.09 -5.45
CA ASP A 42 17.36 1.99 -6.91
C ASP A 42 18.01 0.67 -7.38
N GLU A 43 19.21 0.36 -6.87
CA GLU A 43 19.91 -0.89 -7.22
C GLU A 43 19.14 -2.15 -6.79
N LEU A 44 18.53 -2.11 -5.60
CA LEU A 44 17.74 -3.21 -5.05
C LEU A 44 16.42 -3.44 -5.80
N ASN A 45 15.83 -2.38 -6.34
CA ASN A 45 14.65 -2.49 -7.20
C ASN A 45 15.02 -2.85 -8.64
N ASP A 46 16.26 -2.57 -9.06
CA ASP A 46 16.72 -2.87 -10.40
C ASP A 46 17.03 -4.35 -10.64
N SER A 47 17.63 -5.01 -9.64
CA SER A 47 18.07 -6.41 -9.68
C SER A 47 17.41 -7.27 -8.62
N PHE A 48 16.78 -8.37 -9.03
CA PHE A 48 16.12 -9.30 -8.11
C PHE A 48 17.08 -10.23 -7.35
N GLY A 49 18.31 -10.40 -7.85
CA GLY A 49 19.23 -11.45 -7.37
C GLY A 49 18.86 -12.87 -7.82
N PHE A 50 17.86 -13.01 -8.70
CA PHE A 50 17.49 -14.24 -9.41
C PHE A 50 17.03 -13.90 -10.83
N ASP A 51 16.88 -14.92 -11.67
CA ASP A 51 16.43 -14.78 -13.06
C ASP A 51 14.89 -14.84 -13.12
N ALA A 52 14.24 -13.70 -13.40
CA ALA A 52 12.78 -13.59 -13.46
C ALA A 52 12.14 -14.55 -14.47
N SER A 53 12.85 -14.90 -15.55
CA SER A 53 12.33 -15.81 -16.59
C SER A 53 12.25 -17.27 -16.17
N LYS A 54 12.90 -17.64 -15.06
CA LYS A 54 12.88 -18.99 -14.47
C LYS A 54 11.84 -19.16 -13.37
N VAL A 55 11.20 -18.09 -12.93
CA VAL A 55 10.14 -18.16 -11.93
C VAL A 55 8.86 -18.65 -12.59
N ASP A 56 8.31 -19.77 -12.10
CA ASP A 56 7.12 -20.39 -12.68
C ASP A 56 5.83 -19.82 -12.08
N ILE A 57 5.87 -19.45 -10.80
CA ILE A 57 4.68 -19.04 -10.03
C ILE A 57 5.06 -17.90 -9.08
N LEU A 58 4.19 -16.91 -8.99
CA LEU A 58 4.21 -15.90 -7.93
C LEU A 58 2.97 -16.08 -7.07
N VAL A 59 3.14 -16.14 -5.75
CA VAL A 59 2.04 -16.08 -4.78
C VAL A 59 2.15 -14.78 -4.00
N LEU A 60 1.13 -13.93 -4.11
CA LEU A 60 1.08 -12.63 -3.49
C LEU A 60 0.23 -12.69 -2.22
N SER A 61 0.83 -12.36 -1.08
CA SER A 61 0.17 -12.33 0.22
C SER A 61 -0.87 -11.20 0.30
N HIS A 62 -0.49 -9.98 -0.09
CA HIS A 62 -1.36 -8.81 -0.05
C HIS A 62 -0.86 -7.67 -0.97
N ALA A 63 -1.66 -6.61 -1.05
CA ALA A 63 -1.54 -5.61 -2.12
C ALA A 63 -0.54 -4.47 -1.87
N HIS A 64 0.05 -4.33 -0.68
CA HIS A 64 0.98 -3.22 -0.42
C HIS A 64 2.16 -3.22 -1.42
N ILE A 65 2.72 -2.03 -1.68
CA ILE A 65 3.77 -1.84 -2.70
C ILE A 65 5.09 -2.52 -2.31
N ASP A 66 5.36 -2.66 -1.02
CA ASP A 66 6.48 -3.42 -0.51
C ASP A 66 6.30 -4.95 -0.55
N HIS A 67 5.17 -5.43 -1.08
CA HIS A 67 4.88 -6.83 -1.41
C HIS A 67 4.52 -7.06 -2.88
N SER A 68 3.98 -6.07 -3.58
CA SER A 68 3.49 -6.20 -4.97
C SER A 68 4.18 -5.27 -5.96
N GLY A 69 4.94 -4.28 -5.48
CA GLY A 69 5.37 -3.11 -6.23
C GLY A 69 6.34 -3.39 -7.38
N LEU A 70 7.00 -4.55 -7.43
CA LEU A 70 7.90 -4.94 -8.53
C LEU A 70 7.29 -5.94 -9.50
N ILE A 71 6.01 -6.30 -9.35
CA ILE A 71 5.34 -7.24 -10.26
C ILE A 71 5.41 -6.81 -11.74
N PRO A 72 5.12 -5.54 -12.12
CA PRO A 72 5.24 -5.13 -13.52
C PRO A 72 6.68 -5.29 -14.04
N ARG A 73 7.66 -4.98 -13.20
CA ARG A 73 9.08 -5.14 -13.52
C ARG A 73 9.48 -6.62 -13.66
N LEU A 74 8.96 -7.50 -12.81
CA LEU A 74 9.19 -8.95 -12.89
C LEU A 74 8.75 -9.50 -14.27
N ILE A 75 7.59 -9.05 -14.75
CA ILE A 75 7.06 -9.40 -16.07
C ILE A 75 7.92 -8.82 -17.19
N ALA A 76 8.31 -7.54 -17.10
CA ALA A 76 9.19 -6.91 -18.06
C ALA A 76 10.56 -7.61 -18.17
N GLN A 77 11.04 -8.24 -17.08
CA GLN A 77 12.27 -9.02 -17.06
C GLN A 77 12.10 -10.49 -17.50
N GLY A 78 10.91 -10.87 -17.97
CA GLY A 78 10.70 -12.14 -18.68
C GLY A 78 9.90 -13.19 -17.92
N PHE A 79 9.30 -12.86 -16.77
CA PHE A 79 8.35 -13.76 -16.11
C PHE A 79 7.15 -14.08 -17.01
N LYS A 80 6.81 -15.37 -17.09
CA LYS A 80 5.71 -15.91 -17.92
C LYS A 80 4.73 -16.79 -17.12
N GLY A 81 4.93 -16.84 -15.81
CA GLY A 81 4.16 -17.67 -14.91
C GLY A 81 2.79 -17.09 -14.57
N VAL A 82 2.16 -17.66 -13.55
CA VAL A 82 0.86 -17.20 -13.02
C VAL A 82 1.06 -16.53 -11.67
N ILE A 83 0.30 -15.47 -11.42
CA ILE A 83 0.28 -14.75 -10.14
C ILE A 83 -0.98 -15.13 -9.38
N PHE A 84 -0.85 -15.77 -8.23
CA PHE A 84 -1.96 -16.13 -7.36
C PHE A 84 -2.11 -15.11 -6.23
N GLY A 85 -3.34 -14.70 -5.98
CA GLY A 85 -3.71 -13.82 -4.87
C GLY A 85 -5.20 -13.92 -4.61
N THR A 86 -5.69 -13.32 -3.52
CA THR A 86 -7.13 -13.20 -3.31
C THR A 86 -7.75 -12.24 -4.32
N GLN A 87 -9.07 -12.32 -4.54
CA GLN A 87 -9.76 -11.38 -5.43
C GLN A 87 -9.57 -9.93 -4.98
N ALA A 88 -9.62 -9.66 -3.68
CA ALA A 88 -9.39 -8.33 -3.13
C ALA A 88 -7.93 -7.87 -3.32
N THR A 89 -6.95 -8.75 -3.09
CA THR A 89 -5.54 -8.44 -3.35
C THR A 89 -5.32 -8.08 -4.82
N LYS A 90 -5.91 -8.82 -5.77
CA LYS A 90 -5.81 -8.51 -7.20
C LYS A 90 -6.32 -7.10 -7.54
N GLU A 91 -7.52 -6.75 -7.09
CA GLU A 91 -8.12 -5.44 -7.38
C GLU A 91 -7.37 -4.29 -6.70
N LEU A 92 -6.93 -4.48 -5.45
CA LEU A 92 -6.15 -3.48 -4.72
C LEU A 92 -4.74 -3.30 -5.32
N SER A 93 -4.08 -4.38 -5.73
CA SER A 93 -2.78 -4.30 -6.40
C SER A 93 -2.88 -3.46 -7.68
N LYS A 94 -3.94 -3.61 -8.48
CA LYS A 94 -4.15 -2.75 -9.65
C LYS A 94 -4.20 -1.27 -9.28
N ILE A 95 -4.97 -0.91 -8.26
CA ILE A 95 -5.12 0.49 -7.82
C ILE A 95 -3.79 1.04 -7.34
N LEU A 96 -3.09 0.31 -6.46
CA LEU A 96 -1.84 0.75 -5.84
C LEU A 96 -0.70 0.83 -6.87
N LEU A 97 -0.61 -0.13 -7.78
CA LEU A 97 0.41 -0.12 -8.85
C LEU A 97 0.19 1.03 -9.84
N LEU A 98 -1.06 1.33 -10.22
CA LEU A 98 -1.37 2.49 -11.07
C LEU A 98 -1.02 3.82 -10.40
N ASP A 99 -1.28 3.94 -9.09
CA ASP A 99 -0.89 5.12 -8.31
C ASP A 99 0.64 5.24 -8.23
N SER A 100 1.33 4.13 -7.94
CA SER A 100 2.80 4.09 -7.93
C SER A 100 3.40 4.50 -9.28
N ALA A 101 2.87 4.01 -10.41
CA ALA A 101 3.32 4.41 -11.74
C ALA A 101 3.17 5.93 -11.97
N LYS A 102 2.06 6.53 -11.52
CA LYS A 102 1.81 7.98 -11.62
C LYS A 102 2.77 8.80 -10.77
N ILE A 103 3.06 8.33 -9.55
CA ILE A 103 4.03 8.98 -8.66
C ILE A 103 5.42 8.92 -9.30
N GLN A 104 5.86 7.74 -9.73
CA GLN A 104 7.15 7.55 -10.43
C GLN A 104 7.27 8.46 -11.66
N ALA A 105 6.24 8.53 -12.51
CA ALA A 105 6.22 9.40 -13.69
C ALA A 105 6.31 10.90 -13.32
N GLY A 106 5.66 11.31 -12.23
CA GLY A 106 5.77 12.67 -11.71
C GLY A 106 7.18 12.99 -11.21
N ASP A 107 7.78 12.06 -10.48
CA ASP A 107 9.11 12.20 -9.87
C ASP A 107 10.19 12.29 -10.94
N LEU A 108 10.10 11.44 -11.95
CA LEU A 108 10.99 11.48 -13.11
C LEU A 108 10.93 12.80 -13.86
N LYS A 109 9.74 13.40 -14.06
CA LYS A 109 9.65 14.71 -14.74
C LYS A 109 10.50 15.77 -14.04
N TYR A 110 10.49 15.78 -12.70
CA TYR A 110 11.28 16.72 -11.92
C TYR A 110 12.78 16.38 -11.95
N THR A 111 13.13 15.12 -11.72
CA THR A 111 14.52 14.65 -11.66
C THR A 111 15.20 14.75 -13.03
N ASN A 112 14.54 14.31 -14.11
CA ASN A 112 15.07 14.39 -15.47
C ASN A 112 15.23 15.81 -15.98
N LYS A 113 14.36 16.76 -15.58
CA LYS A 113 14.56 18.18 -15.89
C LYS A 113 15.88 18.71 -15.31
N LYS A 114 16.23 18.32 -14.08
CA LYS A 114 17.51 18.70 -13.45
C LYS A 114 18.70 17.98 -14.10
N ARG A 115 18.57 16.68 -14.39
CA ARG A 115 19.61 15.89 -15.05
C ARG A 115 19.93 16.41 -16.45
N GLN A 116 18.89 16.76 -17.22
CA GLN A 116 19.03 17.36 -18.55
C GLN A 116 19.79 18.69 -18.51
N GLN A 117 19.50 19.55 -17.53
CA GLN A 117 20.25 20.80 -17.32
C GLN A 117 21.73 20.57 -16.95
N ARG A 118 22.05 19.41 -16.36
CA ARG A 118 23.41 19.00 -15.97
C ARG A 118 24.10 18.12 -17.03
N GLY A 119 23.47 17.85 -18.18
CA GLY A 119 24.00 16.96 -19.22
C GLY A 119 24.12 15.49 -18.78
N GLN A 120 23.34 15.06 -17.79
CA GLN A 120 23.34 13.69 -17.27
C GLN A 120 22.30 12.81 -18.00
N PRO A 121 22.52 11.47 -18.07
CA PRO A 121 21.53 10.54 -18.60
C PRO A 121 20.20 10.63 -17.87
N LEU A 122 19.11 10.53 -18.62
CA LEU A 122 17.76 10.51 -18.08
C LEU A 122 17.48 9.17 -17.40
N GLU A 123 16.81 9.23 -16.25
CA GLU A 123 16.26 8.06 -15.59
C GLU A 123 14.95 7.62 -16.24
N LYS A 124 14.64 6.34 -16.06
CA LYS A 124 13.39 5.73 -16.49
C LYS A 124 12.63 5.25 -15.25
N ALA A 125 11.31 5.13 -15.37
CA ALA A 125 10.50 4.52 -14.33
C ALA A 125 10.83 3.02 -14.23
N LEU A 126 10.52 2.44 -13.07
CA LEU A 126 10.57 0.98 -12.95
C LEU A 126 9.52 0.33 -13.85
N TYR A 127 8.39 1.01 -14.05
CA TYR A 127 7.29 0.65 -14.93
C TYR A 127 6.33 1.84 -15.15
N GLU A 128 5.50 1.76 -16.19
CA GLU A 128 4.46 2.75 -16.55
C GLU A 128 3.04 2.18 -16.33
N GLU A 129 2.00 3.00 -16.52
CA GLU A 129 0.61 2.58 -16.31
C GLU A 129 0.21 1.39 -17.22
N ASP A 130 0.71 1.36 -18.46
CA ASP A 130 0.43 0.28 -19.41
C ASP A 130 1.03 -1.06 -18.96
N ASP A 131 2.23 -1.03 -18.35
CA ASP A 131 2.87 -2.23 -17.80
C ASP A 131 2.04 -2.81 -16.64
N VAL A 132 1.40 -1.94 -15.84
CA VAL A 132 0.49 -2.38 -14.77
C VAL A 132 -0.74 -3.07 -15.35
N LEU A 133 -1.34 -2.51 -16.39
CA LEU A 133 -2.51 -3.11 -17.04
C LEU A 133 -2.17 -4.50 -17.62
N GLN A 134 -1.00 -4.63 -18.25
CA GLN A 134 -0.49 -5.92 -18.72
C GLN A 134 -0.26 -6.88 -17.56
N ALA A 135 0.31 -6.41 -16.46
CA ALA A 135 0.58 -7.25 -15.29
C ALA A 135 -0.70 -7.86 -14.70
N MET A 136 -1.83 -7.16 -14.76
CA MET A 136 -3.10 -7.68 -14.26
C MET A 136 -3.63 -8.91 -15.02
N GLU A 137 -3.16 -9.15 -16.26
CA GLU A 137 -3.54 -10.32 -17.05
C GLU A 137 -2.94 -11.62 -16.51
N TYR A 138 -1.87 -11.53 -15.71
CA TYR A 138 -1.17 -12.67 -15.11
C TYR A 138 -1.84 -13.16 -13.81
N PHE A 139 -2.78 -12.38 -13.26
CA PHE A 139 -3.41 -12.67 -11.97
C PHE A 139 -4.57 -13.66 -12.06
N VAL A 140 -4.49 -14.72 -11.27
CA VAL A 140 -5.57 -15.65 -10.95
C VAL A 140 -6.00 -15.46 -9.50
N ALA A 141 -7.29 -15.18 -9.31
CA ALA A 141 -7.88 -15.02 -7.99
C ALA A 141 -8.21 -16.38 -7.37
N VAL A 142 -7.90 -16.54 -6.09
CA VAL A 142 -8.20 -17.74 -5.29
C VAL A 142 -8.85 -17.31 -3.98
N ASP A 143 -9.93 -18.01 -3.61
CA ASP A 143 -10.63 -17.76 -2.36
C ASP A 143 -9.86 -18.30 -1.15
N TYR A 144 -10.12 -17.73 0.01
CA TYR A 144 -9.63 -18.26 1.28
C TYR A 144 -10.13 -19.69 1.52
N HIS A 145 -9.32 -20.51 2.19
CA HIS A 145 -9.65 -21.90 2.55
C HIS A 145 -10.01 -22.79 1.37
N ASN A 146 -9.54 -22.44 0.16
CA ASN A 146 -9.73 -23.22 -1.05
C ASN A 146 -8.39 -23.84 -1.50
N PRO A 147 -8.13 -25.12 -1.19
CA PRO A 147 -6.93 -25.82 -1.65
C PRO A 147 -6.83 -25.80 -3.19
N THR A 148 -5.88 -25.03 -3.69
CA THR A 148 -5.68 -24.77 -5.11
C THR A 148 -4.38 -25.40 -5.56
N ARG A 149 -4.48 -26.32 -6.52
CA ARG A 149 -3.31 -27.00 -7.08
C ARG A 149 -2.52 -26.03 -7.97
N LEU A 150 -1.29 -25.73 -7.57
CA LEU A 150 -0.35 -24.87 -8.30
C LEU A 150 0.41 -25.66 -9.36
N THR A 151 0.88 -26.85 -8.99
CA THR A 151 1.55 -27.82 -9.86
C THR A 151 1.14 -29.23 -9.46
N ASP A 152 1.70 -30.26 -10.10
CA ASP A 152 1.38 -31.63 -9.70
C ASP A 152 1.75 -31.93 -8.24
N ASP A 153 2.78 -31.25 -7.74
CA ASP A 153 3.43 -31.48 -6.44
C ASP A 153 3.08 -30.43 -5.39
N VAL A 154 2.45 -29.32 -5.77
CA VAL A 154 2.23 -28.15 -4.90
C VAL A 154 0.77 -27.73 -4.84
N THR A 155 0.26 -27.59 -3.62
CA THR A 155 -1.06 -27.05 -3.32
C THR A 155 -0.94 -25.81 -2.46
N LEU A 156 -1.65 -24.74 -2.85
CA LEU A 156 -1.79 -23.47 -2.15
C LEU A 156 -3.12 -23.42 -1.39
N GLU A 157 -3.09 -22.90 -0.18
CA GLU A 157 -4.27 -22.47 0.56
C GLU A 157 -4.00 -21.07 1.14
N PHE A 158 -4.94 -20.15 0.93
CA PHE A 158 -4.90 -18.82 1.54
C PHE A 158 -5.70 -18.81 2.84
N ILE A 159 -5.10 -18.28 3.91
CA ILE A 159 -5.75 -18.06 5.21
C ILE A 159 -5.78 -16.56 5.48
N ASP A 160 -6.90 -16.04 6.00
CA ASP A 160 -7.07 -14.59 6.23
C ASP A 160 -6.05 -14.08 7.26
N ALA A 161 -5.17 -13.16 6.84
CA ALA A 161 -4.14 -12.57 7.70
C ALA A 161 -4.60 -11.31 8.44
N GLY A 162 -5.79 -10.78 8.14
CA GLY A 162 -6.37 -9.64 8.87
C GLY A 162 -5.59 -8.32 8.82
N HIS A 163 -4.61 -8.17 7.94
CA HIS A 163 -3.74 -6.98 7.86
C HIS A 163 -4.32 -5.87 6.99
N ILE A 164 -4.79 -6.22 5.79
CA ILE A 164 -5.58 -5.36 4.92
C ILE A 164 -6.67 -6.20 4.25
N ILE A 165 -7.65 -5.55 3.62
CA ILE A 165 -8.68 -6.26 2.86
C ILE A 165 -8.01 -7.18 1.83
N GLY A 166 -8.29 -8.48 1.91
CA GLY A 166 -7.71 -9.47 0.99
C GLY A 166 -6.35 -10.02 1.40
N SER A 167 -5.72 -9.53 2.47
CA SER A 167 -4.43 -10.04 2.93
C SER A 167 -4.54 -11.50 3.34
N ALA A 168 -3.53 -12.29 2.99
CA ALA A 168 -3.53 -13.71 3.27
C ALA A 168 -2.15 -14.21 3.73
N SER A 169 -2.17 -15.08 4.73
CA SER A 169 -1.08 -16.02 4.95
C SER A 169 -1.17 -17.12 3.89
N VAL A 170 -0.01 -17.47 3.34
CA VAL A 170 0.16 -18.45 2.27
C VAL A 170 0.55 -19.78 2.90
N HIS A 171 -0.28 -20.80 2.76
CA HIS A 171 0.04 -22.16 3.19
C HIS A 171 0.29 -23.05 1.97
N LEU A 172 1.49 -23.60 1.86
CA LEU A 172 1.91 -24.50 0.79
C LEU A 172 2.07 -25.91 1.32
N THR A 173 1.37 -26.86 0.69
CA THR A 173 1.69 -28.28 0.78
C THR A 173 2.54 -28.66 -0.43
N ILE A 174 3.76 -29.11 -0.18
CA ILE A 174 4.75 -29.48 -1.20
C ILE A 174 5.08 -30.97 -1.06
N ASN A 175 4.96 -31.73 -2.14
CA ASN A 175 5.31 -33.15 -2.18
C ASN A 175 6.56 -33.36 -3.04
N GLU A 176 7.68 -33.76 -2.43
CA GLU A 176 8.92 -34.08 -3.16
C GLU A 176 9.35 -35.49 -2.79
N ASP A 177 9.64 -36.34 -3.78
CA ASP A 177 10.20 -37.68 -3.57
C ASP A 177 9.36 -38.55 -2.58
N GLY A 178 8.04 -38.37 -2.60
CA GLY A 178 7.10 -39.05 -1.69
C GLY A 178 7.02 -38.46 -0.27
N LYS A 179 7.74 -37.37 0.01
CA LYS A 179 7.70 -36.64 1.28
C LYS A 179 6.83 -35.40 1.17
N LYS A 180 5.78 -35.33 2.00
CA LYS A 180 4.99 -34.12 2.21
C LYS A 180 5.74 -33.15 3.14
N THR A 181 5.88 -31.90 2.73
CA THR A 181 6.42 -30.78 3.49
C THR A 181 5.42 -29.63 3.48
N GLN A 182 5.13 -29.05 4.64
CA GLN A 182 4.20 -27.93 4.79
C GLN A 182 4.97 -26.66 5.13
N LEU A 183 4.74 -25.59 4.36
CA LEU A 183 5.36 -24.29 4.56
C LEU A 183 4.28 -23.22 4.67
N SER A 184 4.31 -22.44 5.75
CA SER A 184 3.47 -21.25 5.89
C SER A 184 4.33 -20.00 5.74
N PHE A 185 3.87 -19.05 4.94
CA PHE A 185 4.39 -17.69 4.87
C PHE A 185 3.32 -16.74 5.36
N SER A 186 3.62 -15.95 6.38
CA SER A 186 2.59 -15.14 7.05
C SER A 186 2.07 -14.00 6.18
N GLY A 187 2.91 -13.46 5.28
CA GLY A 187 2.76 -12.07 4.84
C GLY A 187 2.89 -11.14 6.05
N ASP A 188 2.22 -10.01 6.01
CA ASP A 188 2.02 -9.17 7.19
C ASP A 188 0.78 -9.64 7.95
N VAL A 189 0.85 -9.68 9.28
CA VAL A 189 -0.20 -10.20 10.15
C VAL A 189 -0.90 -9.05 10.85
N GLY A 190 -2.22 -9.00 10.69
CA GLY A 190 -3.06 -8.00 11.32
C GLY A 190 -3.17 -8.14 12.84
N GLN A 191 -3.73 -7.11 13.47
CA GLN A 191 -3.98 -7.13 14.90
C GLN A 191 -5.31 -7.82 15.24
N TYR A 192 -5.36 -8.54 16.36
CA TYR A 192 -6.62 -9.05 16.91
C TYR A 192 -7.54 -7.91 17.36
N GLY A 193 -8.83 -8.03 17.04
CA GLY A 193 -9.84 -7.07 17.47
C GLY A 193 -9.82 -5.75 16.69
N ASP A 194 -9.31 -5.77 15.46
CA ASP A 194 -9.44 -4.66 14.53
C ASP A 194 -10.92 -4.30 14.29
N LEU A 195 -11.19 -3.01 14.07
CA LEU A 195 -12.56 -2.49 13.92
C LEU A 195 -13.18 -2.84 12.57
N LEU A 196 -12.37 -3.01 11.54
CA LEU A 196 -12.80 -3.19 10.16
C LEU A 196 -12.41 -4.54 9.58
N LEU A 197 -11.25 -5.04 9.98
CA LEU A 197 -10.70 -6.29 9.49
C LEU A 197 -11.05 -7.43 10.44
N ARG A 198 -11.11 -8.64 9.88
CA ARG A 198 -11.20 -9.84 10.69
C ARG A 198 -9.87 -10.04 11.41
N SER A 199 -9.92 -10.58 12.62
CA SER A 199 -8.70 -11.04 13.29
C SER A 199 -7.96 -12.06 12.41
N PRO A 200 -6.62 -12.06 12.43
CA PRO A 200 -5.83 -13.07 11.73
C PRO A 200 -6.27 -14.47 12.15
N GLN A 201 -6.46 -15.34 11.17
CA GLN A 201 -6.88 -16.72 11.39
C GLN A 201 -5.69 -17.62 11.67
N GLU A 202 -5.93 -18.69 12.44
CA GLU A 202 -4.94 -19.74 12.63
C GLU A 202 -4.70 -20.49 11.30
N PHE A 203 -3.44 -20.68 10.95
CA PHE A 203 -3.06 -21.49 9.78
C PHE A 203 -2.78 -22.96 10.19
N PRO A 204 -2.90 -23.93 9.26
CA PRO A 204 -2.63 -25.34 9.54
C PRO A 204 -1.19 -25.59 10.01
N GLN A 205 -0.94 -26.72 10.69
CA GLN A 205 0.43 -27.09 11.09
C GLN A 205 1.40 -27.05 9.89
N ALA A 206 2.53 -26.36 10.08
CA ALA A 206 3.59 -26.26 9.10
C ALA A 206 4.92 -26.77 9.66
N ASP A 207 5.76 -27.33 8.78
CA ASP A 207 7.13 -27.74 9.10
C ASP A 207 8.09 -26.53 9.06
N TYR A 208 7.77 -25.55 8.21
CA TYR A 208 8.47 -24.28 8.09
C TYR A 208 7.49 -23.12 8.18
N ILE A 209 7.84 -22.10 8.97
CA ILE A 209 7.07 -20.85 9.06
C ILE A 209 8.00 -19.70 8.72
N LEU A 210 7.69 -18.96 7.67
CA LEU A 210 8.29 -17.68 7.33
C LEU A 210 7.38 -16.61 7.91
N LEU A 211 7.78 -16.07 9.06
CA LEU A 211 7.01 -15.09 9.82
C LEU A 211 7.62 -13.70 9.66
N GLU A 212 6.77 -12.70 9.45
CA GLU A 212 7.18 -11.30 9.54
C GLU A 212 7.66 -10.94 10.96
N SER A 213 8.34 -9.80 11.10
CA SER A 213 8.89 -9.38 12.40
C SER A 213 8.86 -7.87 12.58
N THR A 214 7.90 -7.18 11.95
CA THR A 214 7.81 -5.71 11.92
C THR A 214 7.81 -5.10 13.32
N TYR A 215 7.17 -5.76 14.28
CA TYR A 215 7.12 -5.38 15.69
C TYR A 215 7.71 -6.44 16.63
N GLY A 216 8.60 -7.30 16.14
CA GLY A 216 9.16 -8.41 16.91
C GLY A 216 9.93 -8.00 18.18
N ASP A 217 10.31 -6.73 18.32
CA ASP A 217 11.00 -6.15 19.47
C ASP A 217 10.07 -5.39 20.44
N LYS A 218 8.75 -5.33 20.18
CA LYS A 218 7.80 -4.50 20.92
C LYS A 218 6.59 -5.28 21.39
N LEU A 219 6.13 -4.96 22.59
CA LEU A 219 4.79 -5.33 23.04
C LEU A 219 3.81 -4.27 22.55
N HIS A 220 2.77 -4.70 21.83
CA HIS A 220 1.62 -3.84 21.61
C HIS A 220 0.96 -3.58 22.97
N LYS A 221 0.65 -2.31 23.25
CA LYS A 221 -0.36 -2.00 24.27
C LYS A 221 -1.69 -2.56 23.75
N ASP A 222 -2.56 -3.06 24.63
CA ASP A 222 -3.88 -3.59 24.27
C ASP A 222 -4.56 -2.68 23.23
N ALA A 223 -5.24 -3.30 22.27
CA ALA A 223 -5.68 -2.69 21.02
C ALA A 223 -6.24 -1.27 21.20
N GLN A 224 -5.58 -0.35 20.47
CA GLN A 224 -5.92 1.04 20.16
C GLN A 224 -5.50 2.16 21.16
N PRO A 225 -5.16 3.35 20.64
CA PRO A 225 -5.66 4.58 21.27
C PRO A 225 -7.19 4.49 21.19
N THR A 226 -7.88 4.29 22.32
CA THR A 226 -9.35 4.32 22.41
C THR A 226 -9.90 5.48 21.58
N GLU A 227 -11.08 5.36 20.97
CA GLU A 227 -11.76 6.48 20.31
C GLU A 227 -11.70 7.76 21.17
N GLU A 228 -11.68 7.60 22.50
CA GLU A 228 -11.39 8.63 23.51
C GLU A 228 -10.03 9.32 23.38
N ALA A 229 -8.92 8.59 23.18
CA ALA A 229 -7.60 9.16 22.97
C ALA A 229 -7.54 9.96 21.66
N PHE A 230 -8.15 9.43 20.59
CA PHE A 230 -8.24 10.14 19.33
C PHE A 230 -9.11 11.41 19.45
N LEU A 231 -10.28 11.29 20.09
CA LEU A 231 -11.15 12.41 20.42
C LEU A 231 -10.42 13.44 21.30
N LYS A 232 -9.64 13.01 22.28
CA LYS A 232 -8.85 13.89 23.14
C LYS A 232 -7.86 14.73 22.35
N VAL A 233 -7.16 14.13 21.38
CA VAL A 233 -6.26 14.87 20.47
C VAL A 233 -7.05 15.88 19.64
N ILE A 234 -8.22 15.50 19.11
CA ILE A 234 -9.10 16.39 18.35
C ILE A 234 -9.56 17.56 19.23
N LEU A 235 -10.02 17.31 20.45
CA LEU A 235 -10.51 18.35 21.36
C LEU A 235 -9.39 19.28 21.84
N ASP A 236 -8.25 18.74 22.26
CA ASP A 236 -7.09 19.54 22.68
C ASP A 236 -6.60 20.44 21.52
N THR A 237 -6.47 19.87 20.33
CA THR A 237 -5.95 20.61 19.17
C THR A 237 -6.97 21.60 18.62
N CYS A 238 -8.17 21.15 18.27
CA CYS A 238 -9.15 21.97 17.57
C CYS A 238 -9.93 22.92 18.49
N VAL A 239 -10.22 22.51 19.73
CA VAL A 239 -11.05 23.31 20.66
C VAL A 239 -10.18 24.14 21.60
N GLN A 240 -9.24 23.53 22.30
CA GLN A 240 -8.43 24.25 23.31
C GLN A 240 -7.37 25.13 22.64
N LYS A 241 -6.58 24.56 21.73
CA LYS A 241 -5.47 25.25 21.05
C LYS A 241 -5.90 26.00 19.79
N LYS A 242 -7.12 25.77 19.30
CA LYS A 242 -7.64 26.34 18.04
C LYS A 242 -6.72 26.06 16.83
N GLY A 243 -6.02 24.94 16.87
CA GLY A 243 -5.13 24.43 15.81
C GLY A 243 -5.84 23.49 14.84
N LYS A 244 -5.07 22.89 13.93
CA LYS A 244 -5.55 21.89 12.95
C LYS A 244 -4.95 20.52 13.25
N VAL A 245 -5.74 19.45 13.15
CA VAL A 245 -5.25 18.07 13.22
C VAL A 245 -4.93 17.59 11.81
N ILE A 246 -3.73 17.06 11.61
CA ILE A 246 -3.24 16.51 10.35
C ILE A 246 -2.92 15.04 10.60
N ILE A 247 -3.47 14.14 9.79
CA ILE A 247 -3.30 12.69 9.96
C ILE A 247 -2.73 12.11 8.66
N PRO A 248 -1.43 11.75 8.62
CA PRO A 248 -0.89 10.98 7.52
C PRO A 248 -1.41 9.53 7.64
N ALA A 249 -1.99 9.00 6.57
CA ALA A 249 -2.45 7.61 6.52
C ALA A 249 -2.35 7.08 5.08
N PHE A 250 -2.09 5.78 4.93
CA PHE A 250 -2.06 5.11 3.64
C PHE A 250 -3.45 5.07 3.00
N SER A 251 -3.51 5.08 1.67
CA SER A 251 -4.77 5.07 0.91
C SER A 251 -5.65 3.84 1.18
N VAL A 252 -5.06 2.73 1.64
CA VAL A 252 -5.74 1.48 1.98
C VAL A 252 -5.28 1.00 3.37
N GLY A 253 -6.21 0.49 4.19
CA GLY A 253 -5.99 0.05 5.57
C GLY A 253 -6.32 1.13 6.59
N ARG A 254 -5.29 1.84 7.08
CA ARG A 254 -5.41 2.74 8.25
C ARG A 254 -6.35 3.94 8.04
N THR A 255 -6.48 4.42 6.81
CA THR A 255 -7.42 5.52 6.49
C THR A 255 -8.86 5.11 6.76
N GLN A 256 -9.23 3.88 6.41
CA GLN A 256 -10.58 3.36 6.59
C GLN A 256 -10.92 3.28 8.08
N GLU A 257 -10.00 2.78 8.93
CA GLU A 257 -10.19 2.71 10.38
C GLU A 257 -10.43 4.11 10.99
N LEU A 258 -9.62 5.10 10.58
CA LEU A 258 -9.75 6.47 11.05
C LEU A 258 -11.09 7.10 10.64
N LEU A 259 -11.55 6.84 9.41
CA LEU A 259 -12.85 7.31 8.94
C LEU A 259 -14.00 6.66 9.71
N TYR A 260 -13.89 5.38 10.04
CA TYR A 260 -14.88 4.67 10.87
C TYR A 260 -14.98 5.28 12.27
N ILE A 261 -13.84 5.50 12.94
CA ILE A 261 -13.80 6.16 14.26
C ILE A 261 -14.40 7.56 14.20
N LEU A 262 -14.06 8.35 13.17
CA LEU A 262 -14.62 9.69 13.00
C LEU A 262 -16.14 9.65 12.80
N ASN A 263 -16.64 8.70 12.02
CA ASN A 263 -18.07 8.52 11.80
C ASN A 263 -18.81 8.13 13.08
N ASN A 264 -18.27 7.19 13.87
CA ASN A 264 -18.86 6.82 15.17
C ASN A 264 -18.92 8.02 16.12
N LEU A 265 -17.81 8.76 16.26
CA LEU A 265 -17.76 9.95 17.11
C LEU A 265 -18.74 11.05 16.63
N GLU A 266 -19.01 11.14 15.32
CA GLU A 266 -20.03 12.03 14.77
C GLU A 266 -21.46 11.56 15.12
N LEU A 267 -21.76 10.28 14.92
CA LEU A 267 -23.06 9.68 15.23
C LEU A 267 -23.39 9.77 16.73
N GLU A 268 -22.38 9.66 17.60
CA GLU A 268 -22.51 9.83 19.04
C GLU A 268 -22.57 11.31 19.49
N GLY A 269 -22.42 12.26 18.56
CA GLY A 269 -22.42 13.69 18.86
C GLY A 269 -21.23 14.17 19.70
N LYS A 270 -20.15 13.39 19.76
CA LYS A 270 -18.94 13.70 20.54
C LYS A 270 -17.99 14.64 19.79
N LEU A 271 -18.06 14.69 18.45
CA LEU A 271 -17.23 15.60 17.68
C LEU A 271 -17.65 17.07 17.88
N PRO A 272 -16.70 17.99 18.11
CA PRO A 272 -17.02 19.40 18.26
C PRO A 272 -17.57 19.99 16.95
N ASP A 273 -18.58 20.87 17.06
CA ASP A 273 -19.09 21.62 15.92
C ASP A 273 -18.09 22.71 15.49
N VAL A 274 -17.17 22.32 14.63
CA VAL A 274 -16.15 23.21 14.04
C VAL A 274 -16.64 23.88 12.74
N SER A 275 -17.90 23.66 12.34
CA SER A 275 -18.45 24.07 11.02
C SER A 275 -18.67 25.57 10.84
N LYS A 276 -18.65 26.37 11.91
CA LYS A 276 -19.07 27.78 11.87
C LYS A 276 -18.09 28.75 11.19
N ASN A 277 -16.85 28.37 10.90
CA ASN A 277 -15.87 29.23 10.22
C ASN A 277 -14.99 28.44 9.24
N LEU A 278 -15.55 28.02 8.10
CA LEU A 278 -14.79 27.36 7.02
C LEU A 278 -13.56 28.19 6.65
N ASN A 279 -12.37 27.62 6.86
CA ASN A 279 -11.13 28.22 6.41
C ASN A 279 -10.75 27.61 5.05
N PRO A 280 -10.89 28.33 3.92
CA PRO A 280 -10.56 27.82 2.59
C PRO A 280 -9.04 27.70 2.36
N GLN A 281 -8.24 27.98 3.39
CA GLN A 281 -6.79 27.96 3.32
C GLN A 281 -6.23 26.54 3.42
N VAL A 282 -5.41 26.19 2.43
CA VAL A 282 -4.70 24.92 2.33
C VAL A 282 -3.20 25.15 2.27
N ILE A 283 -2.43 24.16 2.69
CA ILE A 283 -0.99 24.11 2.50
C ILE A 283 -0.74 22.98 1.51
N ILE A 284 -0.03 23.26 0.43
CA ILE A 284 0.32 22.24 -0.56
C ILE A 284 1.77 21.85 -0.40
N SER A 285 2.15 20.66 -0.81
CA SER A 285 3.56 20.29 -0.79
C SER A 285 4.34 21.14 -1.80
N LYS A 286 5.65 21.25 -1.59
CA LYS A 286 6.58 21.92 -2.51
C LYS A 286 6.59 21.21 -3.85
N TYR A 287 6.48 19.90 -3.83
CA TYR A 287 6.36 19.08 -5.03
C TYR A 287 5.12 19.46 -5.86
N LEU A 288 3.93 19.52 -5.25
CA LEU A 288 2.68 19.90 -5.92
C LEU A 288 2.69 21.36 -6.36
N ALA A 289 3.25 22.26 -5.54
CA ALA A 289 3.42 23.66 -5.87
C ALA A 289 4.28 23.84 -7.13
N ASP A 290 5.43 23.17 -7.18
CA ASP A 290 6.35 23.23 -8.31
C ASP A 290 5.72 22.59 -9.57
N ARG A 291 5.02 21.46 -9.41
CA ARG A 291 4.36 20.71 -10.51
C ARG A 291 3.20 21.48 -11.14
N LEU A 292 2.38 22.14 -10.34
CA LEU A 292 1.18 22.87 -10.80
C LEU A 292 1.45 24.37 -11.02
N HIS A 293 2.69 24.82 -10.82
CA HIS A 293 3.10 26.23 -10.88
C HIS A 293 2.31 27.13 -9.92
N LEU A 294 1.94 26.59 -8.76
CA LEU A 294 1.17 27.27 -7.74
C LEU A 294 2.10 27.88 -6.67
N LYS A 295 1.76 29.07 -6.19
CA LYS A 295 2.48 29.80 -5.13
C LYS A 295 1.55 30.08 -3.96
N VAL A 296 2.12 30.41 -2.81
CA VAL A 296 1.37 31.00 -1.69
C VAL A 296 0.62 32.25 -2.19
N GLY A 297 -0.67 32.33 -1.86
CA GLY A 297 -1.62 33.35 -2.33
C GLY A 297 -2.36 32.96 -3.63
N ASN A 298 -1.96 31.89 -4.33
CA ASN A 298 -2.76 31.40 -5.45
C ASN A 298 -4.02 30.69 -4.96
N LYS A 299 -5.09 30.86 -5.72
CA LYS A 299 -6.37 30.18 -5.50
C LYS A 299 -6.56 29.13 -6.57
N PHE A 300 -7.04 27.95 -6.20
CA PHE A 300 -7.38 26.90 -7.15
C PHE A 300 -8.80 26.40 -6.94
N ASN A 301 -9.40 25.99 -8.05
CA ASN A 301 -10.75 25.50 -8.12
C ASN A 301 -10.73 23.98 -8.10
N THR A 302 -11.47 23.37 -7.17
CA THR A 302 -11.67 21.92 -7.12
C THR A 302 -13.14 21.63 -7.37
N TYR A 303 -13.37 20.62 -8.19
CA TYR A 303 -14.68 20.09 -8.51
C TYR A 303 -14.90 18.80 -7.73
N PHE A 304 -15.94 18.76 -6.91
CA PHE A 304 -16.33 17.55 -6.19
C PHE A 304 -17.49 16.89 -6.92
N MET A 305 -17.23 15.71 -7.50
CA MET A 305 -18.24 14.89 -8.16
C MET A 305 -19.02 14.09 -7.10
N LYS A 306 -20.34 13.99 -7.25
CA LYS A 306 -21.16 13.04 -6.49
C LYS A 306 -21.29 11.75 -7.29
N ALA A 307 -21.20 10.61 -6.61
CA ALA A 307 -21.29 9.29 -7.24
C ALA A 307 -22.70 9.02 -7.83
N ASP A 308 -23.74 9.62 -7.25
CA ASP A 308 -25.11 9.44 -7.70
C ASP A 308 -25.82 10.79 -7.94
N ASN A 309 -26.46 10.87 -9.10
CA ASN A 309 -27.24 11.97 -9.69
C ASN A 309 -26.46 12.89 -10.62
N ASN A 310 -27.04 13.05 -11.82
CA ASN A 310 -26.65 13.87 -12.98
C ASN A 310 -26.60 15.39 -12.69
N GLN A 311 -26.16 15.80 -11.50
CA GLN A 311 -26.03 17.18 -11.04
C GLN A 311 -24.64 17.73 -11.34
N LEU A 312 -24.56 19.05 -11.59
CA LEU A 312 -23.30 19.75 -11.80
C LEU A 312 -22.38 19.63 -10.57
N PRO A 313 -21.07 19.41 -10.75
CA PRO A 313 -20.13 19.24 -9.66
C PRO A 313 -20.04 20.51 -8.79
N ASN A 314 -19.93 20.32 -7.47
CA ASN A 314 -19.79 21.45 -6.55
C ASN A 314 -18.39 22.05 -6.71
N LEU A 315 -18.34 23.29 -7.20
CA LEU A 315 -17.13 24.09 -7.30
C LEU A 315 -16.74 24.63 -5.92
N ARG A 316 -15.51 24.39 -5.49
CA ARG A 316 -14.91 25.08 -4.34
C ARG A 316 -13.60 25.74 -4.70
N VAL A 317 -13.36 26.89 -4.10
CA VAL A 317 -12.13 27.65 -4.25
C VAL A 317 -11.31 27.51 -2.97
N PHE A 318 -10.07 27.03 -3.11
CA PHE A 318 -9.10 26.95 -2.04
C PHE A 318 -8.02 28.01 -2.23
N GLU A 319 -7.49 28.55 -1.14
CA GLU A 319 -6.38 29.50 -1.14
C GLU A 319 -5.13 28.86 -0.55
N ILE A 320 -4.00 28.93 -1.23
CA ILE A 320 -2.76 28.34 -0.74
C ILE A 320 -2.10 29.31 0.23
N THR A 321 -1.96 28.95 1.50
CA THR A 321 -1.33 29.81 2.52
C THR A 321 0.02 29.32 2.99
N GLY A 322 0.43 28.15 2.55
CA GLY A 322 1.74 27.61 2.86
C GLY A 322 2.17 26.58 1.84
N ILE A 323 3.48 26.40 1.74
CA ILE A 323 4.08 25.32 0.99
C ILE A 323 4.96 24.53 1.95
N TYR A 324 4.68 23.25 2.14
CA TYR A 324 5.47 22.37 3.00
C TYR A 324 6.38 21.47 2.18
N ASN A 325 7.45 20.96 2.77
CA ASN A 325 8.26 19.90 2.17
C ASN A 325 8.47 18.89 3.28
N SER A 326 7.88 17.70 3.15
CA SER A 326 8.00 16.67 4.19
C SER A 326 9.33 15.92 4.11
N GLY A 327 10.05 16.03 2.99
CA GLY A 327 11.21 15.19 2.68
C GLY A 327 10.83 13.79 2.15
N PHE A 328 9.55 13.45 2.12
CA PHE A 328 9.03 12.20 1.59
C PHE A 328 8.25 12.49 0.30
N GLN A 329 8.86 12.13 -0.84
CA GLN A 329 8.37 12.56 -2.14
C GLN A 329 6.99 11.99 -2.48
N GLU A 330 6.68 10.75 -2.07
CA GLU A 330 5.35 10.13 -2.21
C GLU A 330 4.27 10.87 -1.40
N PHE A 331 4.62 11.32 -0.18
CA PHE A 331 3.73 12.13 0.65
C PHE A 331 3.55 13.54 0.05
N ASP A 332 4.61 14.11 -0.48
CA ASP A 332 4.53 15.40 -1.14
C ASP A 332 3.80 15.29 -2.49
N ALA A 333 3.79 14.15 -3.17
CA ALA A 333 3.14 14.00 -4.48
C ALA A 333 1.61 13.87 -4.42
N THR A 334 1.08 13.40 -3.30
CA THR A 334 -0.31 12.91 -3.24
C THR A 334 -1.21 13.75 -2.33
N TYR A 335 -0.65 14.44 -1.34
CA TYR A 335 -1.47 15.05 -0.28
C TYR A 335 -1.53 16.58 -0.39
N ILE A 336 -2.76 17.12 -0.34
CA ILE A 336 -3.06 18.54 -0.11
C ILE A 336 -3.52 18.67 1.33
N ILE A 337 -2.83 19.50 2.12
CA ILE A 337 -3.16 19.70 3.54
C ILE A 337 -4.26 20.75 3.64
N GLY A 338 -5.49 20.27 3.78
CA GLY A 338 -6.68 21.08 3.95
C GLY A 338 -7.35 20.86 5.29
N ASP A 339 -8.41 21.61 5.52
CA ASP A 339 -9.20 21.51 6.74
C ASP A 339 -10.04 20.22 6.78
N ILE A 340 -10.02 19.47 7.89
CA ILE A 340 -10.83 18.25 8.10
C ILE A 340 -12.34 18.48 7.90
N ARG A 341 -12.79 19.74 8.03
CA ARG A 341 -14.18 20.16 7.77
C ARG A 341 -14.62 19.98 6.31
N HIS A 342 -13.68 19.82 5.38
CA HIS A 342 -13.98 19.43 4.01
C HIS A 342 -14.41 17.96 3.89
N ILE A 343 -13.91 17.08 4.78
CA ILE A 343 -14.27 15.66 4.84
C ILE A 343 -15.61 15.48 5.56
N GLN A 344 -15.86 16.21 6.66
CA GLN A 344 -17.11 16.11 7.44
C GLN A 344 -18.39 16.45 6.66
N GLN A 345 -18.31 17.26 5.59
CA GLN A 345 -19.50 17.54 4.77
C GLN A 345 -19.88 16.43 3.79
N HIS A 346 -19.04 15.40 3.61
CA HIS A 346 -19.38 14.22 2.84
C HIS A 346 -20.23 13.20 3.63
N SER A 347 -20.13 13.22 4.96
CA SER A 347 -20.99 12.45 5.89
C SER A 347 -22.37 13.11 6.08
N ARG A 348 -22.43 14.46 6.02
CA ARG A 348 -23.64 15.24 6.34
C ARG A 348 -24.67 15.40 5.21
N ARG A 349 -24.55 14.77 4.03
CA ARG A 349 -25.54 14.95 2.93
C ARG A 349 -25.77 13.75 2.04
#